data_AF-A0A3P0NPR1-F1
#
_entry.id   AF-A0A3P0NPR1-F1
#
_cell.length_a   1.000
_cell.length_b   1.000
_cell.length_c   1.000
_cell.angle_alpha   90.00
_cell.angle_beta   90.00
_cell.angle_gamma   90.00
#
_symmetry.space_group_name_H-M   'P 1'
#
loop_
_entity.id
_entity.type
_entity.pdbx_description
1 polymer ?
#
loop_
_entity_poly.entity_id
_entity_poly.type
_entity_poly.pdbx_seq_one_letter_code
_entity_poly.pdbx_strand_id
1 'polypeptide(L)'
;MQLGSQRLELAYYGDSHEPGNIFIYAPEQKTLMVVDLVFPGWMPFRRFAVAHDVPAWMAQVEMIAKLPFDKLVAGHVARLGTRADVLTRIGFDNDVKRAATAALKTIPFVDGIHPADAENPCALTDAYTARAAGYCVNALTPKWSTRLGGFDTFVWDRCYAMEQSLRLD
;
A
#
# COMPACT_ATOMS: atom_id res chain seq x y z
N MET A 1 -5.14 5.40 -27.89
CA MET A 1 -5.64 6.70 -28.43
C MET A 1 -4.53 7.35 -29.25
N GLN A 2 -4.83 7.90 -30.43
CA GLN A 2 -3.85 8.59 -31.27
C GLN A 2 -4.35 10.01 -31.55
N LEU A 3 -3.50 11.02 -31.34
CA LEU A 3 -3.78 12.41 -31.69
C LEU A 3 -2.56 13.01 -32.40
N GLY A 4 -2.64 13.20 -33.72
CA GLY A 4 -1.49 13.62 -34.53
C GLY A 4 -0.35 12.61 -34.40
N SER A 5 0.84 13.07 -33.97
CA SER A 5 2.02 12.23 -33.73
C SER A 5 2.05 11.60 -32.33
N GLN A 6 1.08 11.88 -31.46
CA GLN A 6 1.08 11.44 -30.07
C GLN A 6 0.23 10.19 -29.89
N ARG A 7 0.79 9.17 -29.22
CA ARG A 7 0.07 7.95 -28.85
C ARG A 7 -0.10 7.89 -27.34
N LEU A 8 -1.27 7.48 -26.88
CA LEU A 8 -1.50 6.99 -25.52
C LEU A 8 -1.96 5.55 -25.57
N GLU A 9 -1.29 4.69 -24.81
CA GLU A 9 -1.65 3.30 -24.59
C GLU A 9 -2.41 3.22 -23.27
N LEU A 10 -3.65 2.73 -23.34
CA LEU A 10 -4.53 2.61 -22.18
C LEU A 10 -4.68 1.13 -21.85
N ALA A 11 -4.43 0.76 -20.60
CA ALA A 11 -4.59 -0.61 -20.12
C ALA A 11 -5.38 -0.64 -18.82
N TYR A 12 -6.30 -1.61 -18.74
CA TYR A 12 -7.04 -1.92 -17.52
C TYR A 12 -6.64 -3.32 -17.05
N TYR A 13 -6.11 -3.41 -15.83
CA TYR A 13 -5.60 -4.67 -15.26
C TYR A 13 -6.53 -5.22 -14.17
N GLY A 14 -7.81 -4.85 -14.23
CA GLY A 14 -8.80 -5.19 -13.21
C GLY A 14 -8.81 -4.21 -12.04
N ASP A 15 -9.79 -4.39 -11.16
CA ASP A 15 -10.03 -3.57 -9.98
C ASP A 15 -8.85 -3.70 -9.00
N SER A 16 -8.37 -2.58 -8.47
CA SER A 16 -7.25 -2.54 -7.52
C SER A 16 -7.45 -1.45 -6.47
N HIS A 17 -6.99 -0.23 -6.75
CA HIS A 17 -7.31 0.96 -5.96
C HIS A 17 -8.81 1.24 -6.02
N GLU A 18 -9.36 1.36 -7.23
CA GLU A 18 -10.81 1.52 -7.48
C GLU A 18 -11.17 0.90 -8.85
N PRO A 19 -12.43 0.52 -9.07
CA PRO A 19 -12.92 0.16 -10.40
C PRO A 19 -12.64 1.27 -11.41
N GLY A 20 -12.03 0.91 -12.54
CA GLY A 20 -11.65 1.89 -13.57
C GLY A 20 -10.32 2.61 -13.34
N ASN A 21 -9.50 2.20 -12.36
CA ASN A 21 -8.11 2.65 -12.28
C ASN A 21 -7.31 2.12 -13.49
N ILE A 22 -7.01 3.02 -14.44
CA ILE A 22 -6.35 2.67 -15.71
C ILE A 22 -4.89 3.13 -15.74
N PHE A 23 -4.08 2.37 -16.46
CA PHE A 23 -2.72 2.73 -16.81
C PHE A 23 -2.77 3.52 -18.12
N ILE A 24 -2.16 4.70 -18.14
CA ILE A 24 -2.06 5.54 -19.33
C ILE A 24 -0.57 5.75 -19.61
N TYR A 25 -0.08 5.11 -20.67
CA TYR A 25 1.32 5.20 -21.06
C TYR A 25 1.48 6.04 -22.33
N ALA A 26 2.39 7.03 -22.26
CA ALA A 26 2.80 7.89 -23.34
C ALA A 26 4.21 7.48 -23.82
N PRO A 27 4.32 6.56 -24.80
CA PRO A 27 5.57 5.93 -25.18
C PRO A 27 6.60 6.90 -25.77
N GLU A 28 6.17 7.92 -26.52
CA GLU A 28 7.09 8.92 -27.08
C GLU A 28 7.78 9.74 -25.98
N GLN A 29 7.10 9.96 -24.84
CA GLN A 29 7.63 10.68 -23.67
C GLN A 29 8.19 9.75 -22.59
N LYS A 30 8.07 8.42 -22.77
CA LYS A 30 8.32 7.41 -21.73
C LYS A 30 7.69 7.79 -20.39
N THR A 31 6.45 8.29 -20.43
CA THR A 31 5.75 8.77 -19.25
C THR A 31 4.55 7.87 -18.98
N LEU A 32 4.50 7.31 -17.78
CA LEU A 32 3.38 6.54 -17.29
C LEU A 32 2.55 7.41 -16.35
N MET A 33 1.23 7.40 -16.51
CA MET A 33 0.30 7.88 -15.51
C MET A 33 -0.48 6.69 -14.95
N VAL A 34 -0.41 6.53 -13.64
CA VAL A 34 -1.23 5.60 -12.88
C VAL A 34 -1.37 6.16 -11.47
N VAL A 35 -2.61 6.50 -11.14
CA VAL A 35 -2.94 7.29 -9.96
C VAL A 35 -3.16 6.38 -8.76
N ASP A 36 -2.70 6.82 -7.59
CA ASP A 36 -2.96 6.21 -6.28
C ASP A 36 -2.37 4.80 -6.03
N LEU A 37 -1.44 4.36 -6.88
CA LEU A 37 -0.65 3.13 -6.66
C LEU A 37 0.75 3.42 -6.09
N VAL A 38 1.34 4.58 -6.36
CA VAL A 38 2.68 4.95 -5.87
C VAL A 38 2.65 6.40 -5.43
N PHE A 39 3.25 6.71 -4.29
CA PHE A 39 3.35 8.06 -3.75
C PHE A 39 4.84 8.38 -3.63
N PRO A 40 5.45 9.00 -4.65
CA PRO A 40 6.91 9.14 -4.73
C PRO A 40 7.54 9.79 -3.48
N GLY A 41 8.25 8.98 -2.69
CA GLY A 41 8.91 9.39 -1.44
C GLY A 41 7.99 9.55 -0.23
N TRP A 42 6.71 9.21 -0.35
CA TRP A 42 5.69 9.39 0.68
C TRP A 42 4.93 8.10 0.94
N MET A 43 4.36 7.99 2.13
CA MET A 43 3.31 7.04 2.42
C MET A 43 2.07 7.35 1.57
N PRO A 44 1.34 6.33 1.06
CA PRO A 44 0.06 6.58 0.43
C PRO A 44 -0.94 7.08 1.50
N PHE A 45 -2.03 7.73 1.09
CA PHE A 45 -3.10 8.11 2.02
C PHE A 45 -3.68 6.84 2.70
N ARG A 46 -4.24 6.92 3.91
CA ARG A 46 -4.77 5.79 4.75
C ARG A 46 -5.13 4.46 4.04
N ARG A 47 -4.86 3.32 4.67
CA ARG A 47 -5.19 1.96 4.18
C ARG A 47 -4.88 1.74 2.69
N PHE A 48 -3.60 1.98 2.31
CA PHE A 48 -3.05 1.85 0.95
C PHE A 48 -3.79 2.65 -0.13
N ALA A 49 -4.08 3.90 0.20
CA ALA A 49 -4.86 4.84 -0.59
C ALA A 49 -6.33 4.43 -0.67
N VAL A 50 -6.89 3.86 0.39
CA VAL A 50 -8.29 3.37 0.41
C VAL A 50 -8.54 2.36 -0.71
N ALA A 51 -7.55 1.49 -0.97
CA ALA A 51 -7.65 0.51 -2.03
C ALA A 51 -8.85 -0.43 -1.83
N HIS A 52 -9.61 -0.63 -2.89
CA HIS A 52 -10.72 -1.58 -2.97
C HIS A 52 -10.23 -3.02 -2.76
N ASP A 53 -9.07 -3.37 -3.31
CA ASP A 53 -8.43 -4.68 -3.21
C ASP A 53 -6.92 -4.50 -2.97
N VAL A 54 -6.47 -4.74 -1.72
CA VAL A 54 -5.06 -4.57 -1.32
C VAL A 54 -4.11 -5.56 -2.04
N PRO A 55 -4.43 -6.87 -2.15
CA PRO A 55 -3.61 -7.79 -2.94
C PRO A 55 -3.44 -7.37 -4.41
N ALA A 56 -4.54 -7.00 -5.07
CA ALA A 56 -4.51 -6.54 -6.46
C ALA A 56 -3.76 -5.21 -6.61
N TRP A 57 -3.93 -4.29 -5.65
CA TRP A 57 -3.16 -3.05 -5.57
C TRP A 57 -1.66 -3.31 -5.52
N MET A 58 -1.21 -4.22 -4.65
CA MET A 58 0.21 -4.59 -4.56
C MET A 58 0.72 -5.23 -5.86
N ALA A 59 -0.07 -6.11 -6.47
CA ALA A 59 0.28 -6.75 -7.73
C ALA A 59 0.43 -5.73 -8.88
N GLN A 60 -0.44 -4.71 -8.91
CA GLN A 60 -0.36 -3.65 -9.92
C GLN A 60 0.83 -2.70 -9.67
N VAL A 61 1.20 -2.42 -8.41
CA VAL A 61 2.48 -1.73 -8.12
C VAL A 61 3.67 -2.52 -8.67
N GLU A 62 3.72 -3.84 -8.50
CA GLU A 62 4.77 -4.68 -9.08
C GLU A 62 4.76 -4.66 -10.61
N MET A 63 3.58 -4.54 -11.22
CA MET A 63 3.43 -4.41 -12.67
C MET A 63 4.03 -3.09 -13.19
N ILE A 64 3.87 -1.98 -12.46
CA ILE A 64 4.49 -0.69 -12.84
C ILE A 64 5.99 -0.88 -13.04
N ALA A 65 6.65 -1.62 -12.14
CA ALA A 65 8.09 -1.89 -12.25
C ALA A 65 8.48 -2.71 -13.49
N LYS A 66 7.56 -3.23 -14.29
CA LYS A 66 7.88 -3.96 -15.54
C LYS A 66 7.74 -3.08 -16.79
N LEU A 67 7.17 -1.88 -16.64
CA LEU A 67 6.90 -0.97 -17.76
C LEU A 67 8.11 -0.08 -18.11
N PRO A 68 8.33 0.25 -19.40
CA PRO A 68 9.51 0.98 -19.87
C PRO A 68 9.37 2.51 -19.75
N PHE A 69 8.97 3.02 -18.58
CA PHE A 69 8.81 4.45 -18.33
C PHE A 69 10.04 5.08 -17.65
N ASP A 70 10.27 6.37 -17.92
CA ASP A 70 11.25 7.21 -17.23
C ASP A 70 10.60 8.08 -16.15
N LYS A 71 9.35 8.53 -16.40
CA LYS A 71 8.58 9.41 -15.51
C LYS A 71 7.25 8.79 -15.12
N LEU A 72 6.88 8.92 -13.86
CA LEU A 72 5.59 8.50 -13.32
C LEU A 72 4.77 9.71 -12.84
N VAL A 73 3.57 9.88 -13.39
CA VAL A 73 2.55 10.79 -12.88
C VAL A 73 1.61 9.98 -11.98
N ALA A 74 1.76 10.16 -10.67
CA ALA A 74 1.11 9.30 -9.68
C ALA A 74 -0.17 9.88 -9.05
N GLY A 75 -0.60 11.05 -9.53
CA GLY A 75 -1.81 11.77 -9.08
C GLY A 75 -1.61 12.64 -7.84
N HIS A 76 -0.91 12.13 -6.82
CA HIS A 76 -0.63 12.86 -5.59
C HIS A 76 0.87 13.16 -5.38
N VAL A 77 1.13 14.00 -4.38
CA VAL A 77 2.42 14.63 -3.98
C VAL A 77 2.98 15.63 -5.01
N ALA A 78 3.92 16.46 -4.57
CA ALA A 78 4.42 17.61 -5.33
C ALA A 78 5.50 17.27 -6.38
N ARG A 79 5.71 15.99 -6.73
CA ARG A 79 6.77 15.58 -7.67
C ARG A 79 6.42 14.36 -8.50
N LEU A 80 7.09 14.25 -9.65
CA LEU A 80 7.08 13.04 -10.46
C LEU A 80 7.76 11.87 -9.74
N GLY A 81 7.27 10.68 -10.02
CA GLY A 81 7.88 9.42 -9.62
C GLY A 81 8.89 8.91 -10.63
N THR A 82 9.74 8.02 -10.14
CA THR A 82 10.74 7.29 -10.91
C THR A 82 10.59 5.79 -10.66
N ARG A 83 11.28 4.97 -11.45
CA ARG A 83 11.41 3.53 -11.18
C ARG A 83 11.92 3.24 -9.75
N ALA A 84 12.82 4.07 -9.21
CA ALA A 84 13.32 3.91 -7.84
C ALA A 84 12.23 4.12 -6.78
N ASP A 85 11.28 5.03 -7.03
CA ASP A 85 10.12 5.23 -6.15
C ASP A 85 9.20 4.01 -6.13
N VAL A 86 8.97 3.39 -7.30
CA VAL A 86 8.19 2.17 -7.42
C VAL A 86 8.87 1.02 -6.68
N LEU A 87 10.19 0.83 -6.85
CA LEU A 87 10.93 -0.21 -6.15
C LEU A 87 10.95 0.03 -4.63
N THR A 88 11.02 1.28 -4.20
CA THR A 88 10.91 1.65 -2.78
C THR A 88 9.54 1.27 -2.23
N ARG A 89 8.47 1.56 -2.99
CA ARG A 89 7.10 1.17 -2.66
C ARG A 89 6.95 -0.35 -2.53
N ILE A 90 7.35 -1.12 -3.53
CA ILE A 90 7.36 -2.60 -3.51
C ILE A 90 8.11 -3.13 -2.29
N GLY A 91 9.28 -2.54 -1.97
CA GLY A 91 10.07 -2.95 -0.81
C GLY A 91 9.33 -2.73 0.52
N PHE A 92 8.70 -1.57 0.67
CA PHE A 92 7.93 -1.24 1.87
C PHE A 92 6.69 -2.15 2.01
N ASP A 93 5.91 -2.31 0.94
CA ASP A 93 4.67 -3.09 0.98
C ASP A 93 4.93 -4.56 1.30
N ASN A 94 6.03 -5.12 0.76
CA ASN A 94 6.48 -6.46 1.09
C ASN A 94 6.95 -6.60 2.55
N ASP A 95 7.60 -5.58 3.10
CA ASP A 95 7.94 -5.56 4.53
C ASP A 95 6.69 -5.48 5.40
N VAL A 96 5.67 -4.69 5.01
CA VAL A 96 4.37 -4.62 5.70
C VAL A 96 3.69 -5.99 5.69
N LYS A 97 3.60 -6.66 4.53
CA LYS A 97 3.02 -8.00 4.42
C LYS A 97 3.73 -9.02 5.31
N ARG A 98 5.07 -9.01 5.33
CA ARG A 98 5.88 -9.87 6.22
C ARG A 98 5.64 -9.57 7.69
N ALA A 99 5.67 -8.30 8.09
CA ALA A 99 5.52 -7.87 9.47
C ALA A 99 4.12 -8.18 10.01
N ALA A 100 3.07 -7.92 9.22
CA ALA A 100 1.69 -8.28 9.57
C ALA A 100 1.53 -9.81 9.67
N THR A 101 2.08 -10.58 8.72
CA THR A 101 2.07 -12.06 8.79
C THR A 101 2.75 -12.58 10.06
N ALA A 102 3.87 -11.99 10.46
CA ALA A 102 4.57 -12.34 11.69
C ALA A 102 3.71 -11.98 12.93
N ALA A 103 3.11 -10.79 12.95
CA ALA A 103 2.21 -10.37 14.02
C ALA A 103 1.06 -11.36 14.22
N LEU A 104 0.40 -11.79 13.14
CA LEU A 104 -0.71 -12.75 13.20
C LEU A 104 -0.31 -14.12 13.75
N LYS A 105 0.95 -14.52 13.59
CA LYS A 105 1.48 -15.80 14.11
C LYS A 105 1.96 -15.71 15.55
N THR A 106 2.44 -14.53 15.96
CA THR A 106 3.12 -14.36 17.25
C THR A 106 2.20 -13.78 18.32
N ILE A 107 1.30 -12.86 17.94
CA ILE A 107 0.44 -12.18 18.91
C ILE A 107 -0.69 -13.11 19.33
N PRO A 108 -0.82 -13.41 20.65
CA PRO A 108 -1.96 -14.19 21.14
C PRO A 108 -3.27 -13.42 20.96
N PHE A 109 -4.32 -14.16 20.59
CA PHE A 109 -5.67 -13.61 20.42
C PHE A 109 -6.18 -13.01 21.73
N VAL A 110 -6.05 -13.74 22.84
CA VAL A 110 -6.40 -13.29 24.19
C VAL A 110 -5.14 -12.90 24.93
N ASP A 111 -4.99 -11.61 25.26
CA ASP A 111 -3.90 -11.10 26.07
C ASP A 111 -4.29 -9.75 26.70
N GLY A 112 -4.26 -9.70 28.03
CA GLY A 112 -4.46 -8.46 28.80
C GLY A 112 -5.80 -7.73 28.55
N ILE A 113 -6.93 -8.45 28.51
CA ILE A 113 -8.25 -7.80 28.44
C ILE A 113 -8.53 -7.03 29.73
N HIS A 114 -9.04 -5.80 29.58
CA HIS A 114 -9.56 -5.06 30.72
C HIS A 114 -10.79 -5.81 31.28
N PRO A 115 -10.91 -6.02 32.60
CA PRO A 115 -12.01 -6.81 33.17
C PRO A 115 -13.41 -6.33 32.76
N ALA A 116 -13.58 -5.03 32.51
CA ALA A 116 -14.85 -4.48 32.03
C ALA A 116 -15.23 -4.93 30.59
N ASP A 117 -14.27 -5.40 29.81
CA ASP A 117 -14.46 -5.87 28.43
C ASP A 117 -14.49 -7.40 28.33
N ALA A 118 -14.39 -8.13 29.44
CA ALA A 118 -14.27 -9.58 29.47
C ALA A 118 -15.45 -10.32 28.80
N GLU A 119 -16.63 -9.70 28.80
CA GLU A 119 -17.84 -10.24 28.17
C GLU A 119 -18.14 -9.62 26.79
N ASN A 120 -17.21 -8.82 26.23
CA ASN A 120 -17.37 -8.16 24.93
C ASN A 120 -16.40 -8.74 23.88
N PRO A 121 -16.84 -9.73 23.07
CA PRO A 121 -16.00 -10.34 22.02
C PRO A 121 -15.50 -9.35 20.96
N CYS A 122 -16.22 -8.26 20.72
CA CYS A 122 -15.78 -7.21 19.80
C CYS A 122 -14.59 -6.42 20.35
N ALA A 123 -14.59 -6.13 21.66
CA ALA A 123 -13.47 -5.47 22.33
C ALA A 123 -12.22 -6.36 22.34
N LEU A 124 -12.39 -7.68 22.54
CA LEU A 124 -11.31 -8.65 22.40
C LEU A 124 -10.67 -8.60 21.00
N THR A 125 -11.52 -8.61 19.97
CA THR A 125 -11.08 -8.62 18.57
C THR A 125 -10.36 -7.32 18.21
N ASP A 126 -10.92 -6.16 18.59
CA ASP A 126 -10.33 -4.84 18.36
C ASP A 126 -8.97 -4.69 19.06
N ALA A 127 -8.88 -5.12 20.32
CA ALA A 127 -7.63 -5.10 21.06
C ALA A 127 -6.56 -6.00 20.40
N TYR A 128 -6.96 -7.17 19.88
CA TYR A 128 -6.06 -8.06 19.18
C TYR A 128 -5.56 -7.48 17.85
N THR A 129 -6.44 -6.93 17.01
CA THR A 129 -6.03 -6.32 15.73
C THR A 129 -5.15 -5.10 15.97
N ALA A 130 -5.43 -4.30 17.02
CA ALA A 130 -4.57 -3.21 17.44
C ALA A 130 -3.17 -3.69 17.88
N ARG A 131 -3.07 -4.75 18.69
CA ARG A 131 -1.77 -5.33 19.07
C ARG A 131 -1.00 -5.84 17.85
N ALA A 132 -1.67 -6.51 16.91
CA ALA A 132 -1.06 -6.99 15.69
C ALA A 132 -0.54 -5.84 14.81
N ALA A 133 -1.33 -4.77 14.66
CA ALA A 133 -0.92 -3.57 13.94
C ALA A 133 0.28 -2.90 14.63
N GLY A 134 0.26 -2.76 15.96
CA GLY A 134 1.37 -2.20 16.74
C GLY A 134 2.67 -2.98 16.60
N TYR A 135 2.61 -4.32 16.62
CA TYR A 135 3.77 -5.17 16.34
C TYR A 135 4.35 -4.88 14.95
N CYS A 136 3.49 -4.81 13.93
CA CYS A 136 3.91 -4.53 12.57
C CYS A 136 4.55 -3.13 12.44
N VAL A 137 3.99 -2.10 13.07
CA VAL A 137 4.58 -0.75 13.10
C VAL A 137 5.97 -0.77 13.73
N ASN A 138 6.13 -1.45 14.86
CA ASN A 138 7.42 -1.57 15.54
C ASN A 138 8.46 -2.28 14.67
N ALA A 139 8.06 -3.32 13.93
CA ALA A 139 8.95 -4.04 13.03
C ALA A 139 9.40 -3.17 11.82
N LEU A 140 8.56 -2.26 11.34
CA LEU A 140 8.85 -1.41 10.18
C LEU A 140 9.68 -0.17 10.55
N THR A 141 9.49 0.36 11.75
CA THR A 141 10.05 1.65 12.20
C THR A 141 11.56 1.78 11.97
N PRO A 142 12.41 0.81 12.35
CA PRO A 142 13.88 0.96 12.20
C PRO A 142 14.33 1.17 10.75
N LYS A 143 13.62 0.57 9.79
CA LYS A 143 14.01 0.61 8.37
C LYS A 143 13.34 1.75 7.61
N TRP A 144 12.11 2.12 7.97
CA TRP A 144 11.25 2.93 7.09
C TRP A 144 10.90 4.32 7.61
N SER A 145 11.04 4.58 8.91
CA SER A 145 10.64 5.85 9.54
C SER A 145 11.26 7.11 8.92
N THR A 146 12.46 7.00 8.37
CA THR A 146 13.19 8.11 7.73
C THR A 146 13.18 8.04 6.21
N ARG A 147 12.61 6.99 5.61
CA ARG A 147 12.67 6.74 4.15
C ARG A 147 11.43 7.21 3.40
N LEU A 148 10.30 7.34 4.09
CA LEU A 148 9.02 7.73 3.52
C LEU A 148 8.39 8.85 4.36
N GLY A 149 8.07 9.98 3.72
CA GLY A 149 7.31 11.04 4.36
C GLY A 149 5.93 10.55 4.81
N GLY A 150 5.47 11.00 5.97
CA GLY A 150 4.18 10.59 6.56
C GLY A 150 4.17 9.17 7.14
N PHE A 151 5.34 8.56 7.37
CA PHE A 151 5.44 7.25 8.03
C PHE A 151 4.75 7.24 9.38
N ASP A 152 5.13 8.16 10.27
CA ASP A 152 4.55 8.36 11.60
C ASP A 152 3.03 8.58 11.60
N THR A 153 2.49 9.09 10.50
CA THR A 153 1.08 9.42 10.35
C THR A 153 0.25 8.25 9.83
N PHE A 154 0.76 7.48 8.85
CA PHE A 154 -0.03 6.50 8.11
C PHE A 154 0.45 5.04 8.24
N VAL A 155 1.55 4.76 8.95
CA VAL A 155 2.05 3.39 9.09
C VAL A 155 1.09 2.49 9.86
N TRP A 156 0.39 3.01 10.87
CA TRP A 156 -0.61 2.21 11.60
C TRP A 156 -1.70 1.68 10.67
N ASP A 157 -2.28 2.56 9.84
CA ASP A 157 -3.30 2.19 8.87
C ASP A 157 -2.80 1.16 7.84
N ARG A 158 -1.49 1.08 7.61
CA ARG A 158 -0.88 0.09 6.70
C ARG A 158 -0.88 -1.29 7.29
N CYS A 159 -0.37 -1.38 8.50
CA CYS A 159 -0.36 -2.61 9.24
C CYS A 159 -1.77 -3.12 9.50
N TYR A 160 -2.69 -2.22 9.84
CA TYR A 160 -4.09 -2.54 10.07
C TYR A 160 -4.78 -3.06 8.80
N ALA A 161 -4.66 -2.37 7.66
CA ALA A 161 -5.26 -2.85 6.41
C ALA A 161 -4.66 -4.20 5.96
N MET A 162 -3.35 -4.38 6.13
CA MET A 162 -2.68 -5.61 5.72
C MET A 162 -3.08 -6.81 6.57
N GLU A 163 -3.19 -6.66 7.90
CA GLU A 163 -3.61 -7.78 8.75
C GLU A 163 -5.04 -8.24 8.44
N GLN A 164 -5.94 -7.31 8.08
CA GLN A 164 -7.29 -7.64 7.63
C GLN A 164 -7.26 -8.36 6.28
N SER A 165 -6.50 -7.84 5.33
CA SER A 165 -6.36 -8.44 3.99
C SER A 165 -5.86 -9.88 4.07
N LEU A 166 -4.86 -10.16 4.90
CA LEU A 166 -4.26 -11.49 5.06
C LEU A 166 -5.19 -12.55 5.65
N ARG A 167 -6.38 -12.17 6.15
CA ARG A 167 -7.38 -13.11 6.68
C ARG A 167 -8.43 -13.51 5.65
N LEU A 168 -8.49 -12.78 4.52
CA LEU A 168 -9.40 -13.05 3.41
C LEU A 168 -8.74 -13.91 2.33
N ASP A 169 -7.40 -13.95 2.31
CA ASP A 169 -6.55 -14.81 1.46
C ASP A 169 -6.45 -16.24 2.02
#